data_AF-A0A954VDT5-F1
#
_entry.id   AF-A0A954VDT5-F1
#
_cell.length_a   1.000
_cell.length_b   1.000
_cell.length_c   1.000
_cell.angle_alpha   90.00
_cell.angle_beta   90.00
_cell.angle_gamma   90.00
#
_symmetry.space_group_name_H-M   'P 1'
#
loop_
_entity.id
_entity.type
_entity.pdbx_description
1 polymer ?
#
loop_
_entity_poly.entity_id
_entity_poly.type
_entity_poly.pdbx_seq_one_letter_code
_entity_poly.pdbx_strand_id
1 'polypeptide(L)'
;LYPVYKAMEESGRVRRGYFIAGQGAAQFAVPGAEDRLRDLGKSPAKNANEVVVIAATDPASPYGAALRWPTNSATSRVQRQAGARVILWEGRLIGYLGKSQRKLTTFLPEREPDRHHALSALFHAFARLAKPGHSVLISNVDGQDVAHSPLAHEFKKHGFQEFRNGYLLRAAKED
;
A
#
# COMPACT_ATOMS: atom_id res chain seq x y z
N LEU A 1 -10.42 26.95 1.76
CA LEU A 1 -8.99 26.56 1.75
C LEU A 1 -8.15 27.42 0.80
N TYR A 2 -8.55 27.61 -0.46
CA TYR A 2 -7.76 28.39 -1.42
C TYR A 2 -7.32 29.80 -0.95
N PRO A 3 -8.18 30.64 -0.33
CA PRO A 3 -7.74 31.95 0.16
C PRO A 3 -6.62 31.86 1.21
N VAL A 4 -6.62 30.80 2.03
CA VAL A 4 -5.58 30.55 3.04
C VAL A 4 -4.27 30.19 2.36
N TYR A 5 -4.29 29.27 1.38
CA TYR A 5 -3.07 28.89 0.65
C TYR A 5 -2.51 30.02 -0.22
N LYS A 6 -3.37 30.89 -0.76
CA LYS A 6 -2.94 32.11 -1.45
C LYS A 6 -2.21 33.07 -0.50
N ALA A 7 -2.75 33.33 0.69
CA ALA A 7 -2.07 34.16 1.70
C ALA A 7 -0.74 33.51 2.18
N MET A 8 -0.70 32.17 2.28
CA MET A 8 0.52 31.45 2.57
C MET A 8 1.56 31.54 1.44
N GLU A 9 1.13 31.58 0.17
CA GLU A 9 1.99 31.81 -1.00
C GLU A 9 2.55 33.24 -0.98
N GLU A 10 1.69 34.25 -0.76
CA GLU A 10 2.07 35.66 -0.66
C GLU A 10 3.08 35.92 0.48
N SER A 11 2.99 35.15 1.58
CA SER A 11 3.96 35.19 2.70
C SER A 11 5.16 34.25 2.53
N GLY A 12 5.31 33.58 1.38
CA GLY A 12 6.44 32.69 1.07
C GLY A 12 6.45 31.35 1.83
N ARG A 13 5.39 31.03 2.58
CA ARG A 13 5.27 29.78 3.38
C ARG A 13 4.98 28.56 2.52
N VAL A 14 4.41 28.76 1.34
CA VAL A 14 4.18 27.72 0.32
C VAL A 14 4.49 28.28 -1.07
N ARG A 15 4.68 27.38 -2.03
CA ARG A 15 4.79 27.69 -3.46
C ARG A 15 3.67 27.01 -4.21
N ARG A 16 3.07 27.73 -5.16
CA ARG A 16 2.12 27.17 -6.10
C ARG A 16 2.83 26.60 -7.31
N GLY A 17 2.38 25.45 -7.80
CA GLY A 17 2.99 24.79 -8.96
C GLY A 17 2.20 23.57 -9.41
N TYR A 18 2.80 22.81 -10.33
CA TYR A 18 2.29 21.51 -10.77
C TYR A 18 3.24 20.42 -10.28
N PHE A 19 2.83 19.69 -9.25
CA PHE A 19 3.64 18.64 -8.63
C PHE A 19 3.11 17.25 -8.95
N ILE A 20 1.79 17.11 -9.10
CA ILE A 20 1.10 15.85 -9.38
C ILE A 20 0.46 15.95 -10.77
N ALA A 21 0.90 15.08 -11.68
CA ALA A 21 0.29 14.94 -13.00
C ALA A 21 -1.17 14.49 -12.90
N GLY A 22 -2.04 15.01 -13.79
CA GLY A 22 -3.46 14.65 -13.83
C GLY A 22 -4.34 15.30 -12.76
N GLN A 23 -3.77 16.13 -11.86
CA GLN A 23 -4.53 16.93 -10.90
C GLN A 23 -4.57 18.39 -11.35
N GLY A 24 -5.71 18.84 -11.89
CA GLY A 24 -5.87 20.16 -12.51
C GLY A 24 -6.13 21.32 -11.55
N ALA A 25 -6.41 21.06 -10.27
CA ALA A 25 -6.60 22.11 -9.28
C ALA A 25 -5.26 22.78 -8.90
N ALA A 26 -5.31 24.03 -8.38
CA ALA A 26 -4.12 24.70 -7.88
C ALA A 26 -3.46 23.87 -6.76
N GLN A 27 -2.19 23.54 -6.95
CA GLN A 27 -1.42 22.74 -6.00
C GLN A 27 -0.43 23.63 -5.26
N PHE A 28 -0.26 23.37 -3.97
CA PHE A 28 0.64 24.12 -3.10
C PHE A 28 1.55 23.14 -2.37
N ALA A 29 2.81 23.50 -2.24
CA ALA A 29 3.79 22.72 -1.49
C ALA A 29 4.64 23.65 -0.61
N VAL A 30 5.13 23.13 0.52
CA VAL A 30 6.12 23.85 1.33
C VAL A 30 7.44 23.97 0.55
N PRO A 31 8.22 25.06 0.71
CA PRO A 31 9.50 25.21 0.04
C PRO A 31 10.41 23.99 0.26
N GLY A 32 11.03 23.50 -0.81
CA GLY A 32 11.92 22.33 -0.79
C GLY A 32 11.20 20.99 -0.92
N ALA A 33 9.87 20.96 -0.93
CA ALA A 33 9.12 19.76 -1.28
C ALA A 33 9.36 19.36 -2.75
N GLU A 34 9.53 20.34 -3.64
CA GLU A 34 9.85 20.13 -5.05
C GLU A 34 11.21 19.44 -5.23
N ASP A 35 12.21 19.83 -4.45
CA ASP A 35 13.56 19.25 -4.53
C ASP A 35 13.56 17.82 -4.00
N ARG A 36 12.87 17.58 -2.88
CA ARG A 36 12.66 16.23 -2.35
C ARG A 36 11.95 15.32 -3.36
N LEU A 37 10.93 15.82 -4.06
CA LEU A 37 10.26 15.07 -5.13
C LEU A 37 11.20 14.76 -6.29
N ARG A 38 12.08 15.70 -6.68
CA ARG A 38 13.09 15.46 -7.72
C ARG A 38 14.12 14.43 -7.28
N ASP A 39 14.54 14.45 -6.03
CA ASP A 39 15.54 13.53 -5.49
C ASP A 39 14.99 12.10 -5.37
N LEU A 40 13.72 11.95 -4.97
CA LEU A 40 13.01 10.67 -5.03
C LEU A 40 12.99 10.07 -6.44
N GLY A 41 12.93 10.90 -7.49
CA GLY A 41 13.00 10.44 -8.88
C GLY A 41 14.38 9.97 -9.34
N LYS A 42 15.47 10.33 -8.65
CA LYS A 42 16.85 10.06 -9.08
C LYS A 42 17.43 8.73 -8.58
N SER A 43 16.86 8.12 -7.54
CA SER A 43 17.44 6.92 -6.92
C SER A 43 16.41 5.81 -6.66
N PRO A 44 15.86 5.17 -7.72
CA PRO A 44 14.88 4.10 -7.58
C PRO A 44 15.58 2.75 -7.41
N ALA A 45 16.46 2.61 -6.41
CA ALA A 45 16.87 1.28 -5.99
C ALA A 45 15.64 0.61 -5.36
N LYS A 46 14.93 -0.20 -6.17
CA LYS A 46 13.71 -0.90 -5.77
C LYS A 46 13.99 -1.77 -4.54
N ASN A 47 13.65 -1.25 -3.36
CA ASN A 47 13.89 -1.95 -2.10
C ASN A 47 12.59 -2.62 -1.66
N ALA A 48 12.58 -3.95 -1.61
CA ALA A 48 11.41 -4.70 -1.14
C ALA A 48 11.05 -4.38 0.33
N ASN A 49 11.99 -3.85 1.12
CA ASN A 49 11.72 -3.43 2.50
C ASN A 49 11.00 -2.07 2.57
N GLU A 50 10.97 -1.29 1.50
CA GLU A 50 10.30 0.02 1.43
C GLU A 50 8.81 -0.15 1.10
N VAL A 51 8.09 -0.81 2.02
CA VAL A 51 6.65 -1.00 1.95
C VAL A 51 5.94 -0.12 2.97
N VAL A 52 4.81 0.46 2.57
CA VAL A 52 3.97 1.31 3.43
C VAL A 52 2.62 0.64 3.61
N VAL A 53 2.20 0.49 4.87
CA VAL A 53 0.87 -0.02 5.22
C VAL A 53 0.11 1.04 5.99
N ILE A 54 -0.95 1.58 5.39
CA ILE A 54 -1.77 2.63 5.99
C ILE A 54 -3.26 2.26 5.91
N ALA A 55 -4.08 2.92 6.74
CA ALA A 55 -5.53 2.74 6.65
C ALA A 55 -6.03 3.22 5.28
N ALA A 56 -7.00 2.52 4.69
CA ALA A 56 -7.59 2.94 3.41
C ALA A 56 -8.27 4.31 3.49
N THR A 57 -8.69 4.71 4.70
CA THR A 57 -9.29 6.03 5.00
C THR A 57 -8.27 7.12 5.30
N ASP A 58 -6.99 6.79 5.43
CA ASP A 58 -5.93 7.75 5.73
C ASP A 58 -5.84 8.83 4.63
N PRO A 59 -5.71 10.13 4.96
CA PRO A 59 -5.52 11.18 3.98
C PRO A 59 -4.30 10.99 3.07
N ALA A 60 -3.26 10.29 3.53
CA ALA A 60 -2.08 9.95 2.74
C ALA A 60 -2.32 8.81 1.75
N SER A 61 -3.42 8.07 1.85
CA SER A 61 -3.82 7.07 0.85
C SER A 61 -4.45 7.77 -0.36
N PRO A 62 -3.82 7.76 -1.55
CA PRO A 62 -4.38 8.45 -2.72
C PRO A 62 -5.52 7.66 -3.37
N TYR A 63 -5.57 6.34 -3.16
CA TYR A 63 -6.52 5.45 -3.81
C TYR A 63 -7.95 5.59 -3.25
N GLY A 64 -8.92 5.61 -4.16
CA GLY A 64 -10.32 5.90 -3.85
C GLY A 64 -10.59 7.37 -3.50
N ALA A 65 -9.59 8.25 -3.66
CA ALA A 65 -9.69 9.68 -3.46
C ALA A 65 -9.17 10.41 -4.71
N ALA A 66 -7.86 10.66 -4.78
CA ALA A 66 -7.20 11.31 -5.92
C ALA A 66 -6.91 10.34 -7.08
N LEU A 67 -6.66 9.07 -6.77
CA LEU A 67 -6.44 7.99 -7.74
C LEU A 67 -7.60 7.00 -7.71
N ARG A 68 -7.99 6.52 -8.90
CA ARG A 68 -8.92 5.39 -9.01
C ARG A 68 -8.24 4.12 -8.49
N TRP A 69 -9.05 3.20 -7.96
CA TRP A 69 -8.57 1.85 -7.66
C TRP A 69 -8.12 1.17 -8.96
N PRO A 70 -6.96 0.47 -8.97
CA PRO A 70 -6.57 -0.35 -10.11
C PRO A 70 -7.64 -1.42 -10.36
N THR A 71 -7.83 -1.83 -11.62
CA THR A 71 -8.91 -2.76 -12.00
C THR A 71 -8.38 -4.17 -12.23
N ASN A 72 -8.98 -5.14 -11.54
CA ASN A 72 -8.85 -6.58 -11.68
C ASN A 72 -10.16 -7.27 -11.25
N SER A 73 -10.25 -8.59 -11.39
CA SER A 73 -11.44 -9.38 -11.06
C SER A 73 -11.94 -9.22 -9.61
N ALA A 74 -11.06 -8.87 -8.67
CA ALA A 74 -11.37 -8.70 -7.26
C ALA A 74 -11.63 -7.23 -6.84
N THR A 75 -11.50 -6.26 -7.77
CA THR A 75 -11.56 -4.82 -7.47
C THR A 75 -12.91 -4.34 -6.97
N SER A 76 -14.02 -5.01 -7.30
CA SER A 76 -15.36 -4.63 -6.83
C SER A 76 -15.51 -4.62 -5.30
N ARG A 77 -14.53 -5.16 -4.56
CA ARG A 77 -14.53 -5.27 -3.10
C ARG A 77 -13.60 -4.27 -2.40
N VAL A 78 -12.92 -3.39 -3.13
CA VAL A 78 -12.02 -2.38 -2.52
C VAL A 78 -12.74 -1.04 -2.32
N GLN A 79 -12.56 -0.44 -1.15
CA GLN A 79 -13.19 0.84 -0.81
C GLN A 79 -12.45 1.55 0.32
N ARG A 80 -12.64 2.87 0.43
CA ARG A 80 -12.18 3.65 1.59
C ARG A 80 -13.10 3.38 2.76
N GLN A 81 -12.78 2.36 3.56
CA GLN A 81 -13.57 1.98 4.73
C GLN A 81 -12.70 1.82 5.99
N ALA A 82 -13.24 2.21 7.14
CA ALA A 82 -12.59 2.02 8.43
C ALA A 82 -12.25 0.53 8.66
N GLY A 83 -11.02 0.30 9.14
CA GLY A 83 -10.47 -1.04 9.37
C GLY A 83 -9.83 -1.70 8.13
N ALA A 84 -10.07 -1.18 6.92
CA ALA A 84 -9.35 -1.61 5.72
C ALA A 84 -7.98 -0.94 5.63
N ARG A 85 -7.02 -1.59 4.99
CA ARG A 85 -5.65 -1.10 4.80
C ARG A 85 -5.22 -1.23 3.34
N VAL A 86 -4.39 -0.29 2.90
CA VAL A 86 -3.67 -0.38 1.62
C VAL A 86 -2.21 -0.69 1.90
N ILE A 87 -1.61 -1.50 1.03
CA ILE A 87 -0.20 -1.87 1.03
C ILE A 87 0.40 -1.29 -0.24
N LEU A 88 1.33 -0.35 -0.05
CA LEU A 88 1.97 0.41 -1.12
C LEU A 88 3.45 0.05 -1.19
N TRP A 89 3.94 -0.14 -2.41
CA TRP A 89 5.36 -0.32 -2.70
C TRP A 89 5.72 0.59 -3.88
N GLU A 90 6.75 1.42 -3.73
CA GLU A 90 7.11 2.45 -4.73
C GLU A 90 5.92 3.37 -5.06
N GLY A 91 5.09 3.68 -4.07
CA GLY A 91 3.84 4.45 -4.22
C GLY A 91 2.71 3.74 -4.98
N ARG A 92 2.94 2.53 -5.50
CA ARG A 92 1.93 1.72 -6.20
C ARG A 92 1.20 0.81 -5.23
N LEU A 93 -0.13 0.73 -5.36
CA LEU A 93 -0.93 -0.25 -4.65
C LEU A 93 -0.54 -1.67 -5.09
N ILE A 94 -0.08 -2.49 -4.14
CA ILE A 94 0.23 -3.91 -4.37
C ILE A 94 -0.69 -4.84 -3.58
N GLY A 95 -1.38 -4.32 -2.57
CA GLY A 95 -2.35 -5.09 -1.78
C GLY A 95 -3.39 -4.21 -1.09
N TYR A 96 -4.58 -4.77 -0.88
CA TYR A 96 -5.65 -4.22 -0.08
C TYR A 96 -6.15 -5.27 0.91
N LEU A 97 -6.12 -4.95 2.19
CA LEU A 97 -6.73 -5.75 3.24
C LEU A 97 -8.10 -5.18 3.58
N GLY A 98 -9.15 -5.99 3.44
CA GLY A 98 -10.51 -5.58 3.80
C GLY A 98 -10.66 -5.30 5.31
N LYS A 99 -11.82 -4.78 5.71
CA LYS A 99 -12.12 -4.40 7.12
C LYS A 99 -11.79 -5.48 8.16
N SER A 100 -12.03 -6.75 7.84
CA SER A 100 -11.71 -7.87 8.75
C SER A 100 -10.22 -8.22 8.79
N GLN A 101 -9.41 -7.64 7.90
CA GLN A 101 -8.00 -7.93 7.64
C GLN A 101 -7.70 -9.40 7.31
N ARG A 102 -8.73 -10.16 6.90
CA ARG A 102 -8.62 -11.58 6.49
C ARG A 102 -8.72 -11.80 4.98
N LYS A 103 -9.27 -10.83 4.26
CA LYS A 103 -9.42 -10.88 2.81
C LYS A 103 -8.40 -9.93 2.19
N LEU A 104 -7.51 -10.49 1.38
CA LEU A 104 -6.51 -9.79 0.62
C LEU A 104 -6.96 -9.67 -0.84
N THR A 105 -6.87 -8.47 -1.40
CA THR A 105 -6.92 -8.25 -2.85
C THR A 105 -5.56 -7.76 -3.30
N THR A 106 -4.94 -8.43 -4.26
CA THR A 106 -3.59 -8.14 -4.74
C THR A 106 -3.62 -7.35 -6.04
N PHE A 107 -2.60 -6.51 -6.22
CA PHE A 107 -2.41 -5.69 -7.40
C PHE A 107 -0.95 -5.81 -7.86
N LEU A 108 -0.52 -7.04 -8.06
CA LEU A 108 0.86 -7.36 -8.36
C LEU A 108 1.19 -7.08 -9.83
N PRO A 109 2.41 -6.57 -10.14
CA PRO A 109 2.90 -6.54 -11.51
C PRO A 109 2.88 -7.94 -12.15
N GLU A 110 2.69 -7.98 -13.47
CA GLU A 110 2.66 -9.24 -14.22
C GLU A 110 4.06 -9.75 -14.59
N ARG A 111 5.02 -8.83 -14.81
CA ARG A 111 6.34 -9.15 -15.35
C ARG A 111 7.40 -9.20 -14.28
N GLU A 112 8.35 -10.12 -14.45
CA GLU A 112 9.58 -10.16 -13.66
C GLU A 112 10.59 -9.10 -14.13
N PRO A 113 11.47 -8.59 -13.25
CA PRO A 113 11.61 -8.93 -11.81
C PRO A 113 10.66 -8.17 -10.87
N ASP A 114 9.82 -7.28 -11.41
CA ASP A 114 8.97 -6.39 -10.60
C ASP A 114 7.91 -7.15 -9.80
N ARG A 115 7.38 -8.23 -10.37
CA ARG A 115 6.46 -9.14 -9.68
C ARG A 115 7.11 -9.76 -8.45
N HIS A 116 8.32 -10.30 -8.59
CA HIS A 116 9.08 -10.85 -7.46
C HIS A 116 9.32 -9.81 -6.35
N HIS A 117 9.76 -8.60 -6.70
CA HIS A 117 9.98 -7.55 -5.70
C HIS A 117 8.70 -7.10 -5.00
N ALA A 118 7.59 -6.96 -5.75
CA ALA A 118 6.29 -6.60 -5.17
C ALA A 118 5.75 -7.69 -4.23
N LEU A 119 5.94 -8.97 -4.58
CA LEU A 119 5.62 -10.10 -3.71
C LEU A 119 6.45 -10.06 -2.43
N SER A 120 7.76 -9.86 -2.55
CA SER A 120 8.64 -9.74 -1.38
C SER A 120 8.21 -8.58 -0.48
N ALA A 121 7.86 -7.42 -1.05
CA ALA A 121 7.37 -6.27 -0.30
C ALA A 121 6.02 -6.54 0.39
N LEU A 122 5.10 -7.25 -0.27
CA LEU A 122 3.81 -7.66 0.30
C LEU A 122 4.01 -8.54 1.54
N PHE A 123 4.92 -9.53 1.49
CA PHE A 123 5.20 -10.39 2.64
C PHE A 123 5.98 -9.66 3.74
N HIS A 124 6.87 -8.74 3.38
CA HIS A 124 7.52 -7.85 4.35
C HIS A 124 6.49 -6.99 5.10
N ALA A 125 5.46 -6.50 4.41
CA ALA A 125 4.34 -5.80 5.06
C ALA A 125 3.59 -6.70 6.06
N PHE A 126 3.34 -7.97 5.72
CA PHE A 126 2.73 -8.90 6.68
C PHE A 126 3.62 -9.17 7.89
N ALA A 127 4.92 -9.33 7.71
CA ALA A 127 5.86 -9.48 8.81
C ALA A 127 5.82 -8.26 9.77
N ARG A 128 5.77 -7.04 9.23
CA ARG A 128 5.63 -5.81 10.04
C ARG A 128 4.30 -5.73 10.78
N LEU A 129 3.22 -6.29 10.22
CA LEU A 129 1.91 -6.36 10.88
C LEU A 129 1.88 -7.45 11.96
N ALA A 130 2.58 -8.56 11.76
CA ALA A 130 2.72 -9.66 12.71
C ALA A 130 3.81 -9.38 13.77
N LYS A 131 3.72 -8.25 14.47
CA LYS A 131 4.61 -7.90 15.58
C LYS A 131 4.28 -8.70 16.85
N PRO A 132 5.17 -8.81 17.86
CA PRO A 132 4.90 -9.55 19.09
C PRO A 132 3.53 -9.20 19.70
N GLY A 133 2.77 -10.22 20.09
CA GLY A 133 1.38 -10.08 20.57
C GLY A 133 0.32 -9.91 19.47
N HIS A 134 0.70 -9.81 18.20
CA HIS A 134 -0.20 -9.72 17.06
C HIS A 134 0.07 -10.83 16.04
N SER A 135 -0.97 -11.22 15.31
CA SER A 135 -0.89 -12.20 14.23
C SER A 135 -1.68 -11.72 13.02
N VAL A 136 -1.29 -12.19 11.85
CA VAL A 136 -1.97 -11.90 10.58
C VAL A 136 -2.58 -13.20 10.09
N LEU A 137 -3.91 -13.22 9.93
CA LEU A 137 -4.64 -14.38 9.41
C LEU A 137 -5.29 -14.01 8.09
N ILE A 138 -4.85 -14.63 7.00
CA ILE A 138 -5.42 -14.45 5.66
C ILE A 138 -6.23 -15.69 5.31
N SER A 139 -7.53 -15.53 5.09
CA SER A 139 -8.43 -16.63 4.71
C SER A 139 -8.75 -16.63 3.22
N ASN A 140 -8.61 -15.47 2.55
CA ASN A 140 -9.01 -15.30 1.17
C ASN A 140 -8.05 -14.37 0.44
N VAL A 141 -7.71 -14.73 -0.79
CA VAL A 141 -6.86 -13.96 -1.70
C VAL A 141 -7.59 -13.86 -3.03
N ASP A 142 -7.81 -12.63 -3.49
CA ASP A 142 -8.44 -12.33 -4.79
C ASP A 142 -9.80 -13.02 -5.01
N GLY A 143 -10.55 -13.20 -3.93
CA GLY A 143 -11.86 -13.83 -3.95
C GLY A 143 -11.85 -15.35 -3.80
N GLN A 144 -10.68 -16.00 -3.77
CA GLN A 144 -10.53 -17.44 -3.57
C GLN A 144 -10.03 -17.76 -2.16
N ASP A 145 -10.37 -18.94 -1.63
CA ASP A 145 -9.75 -19.44 -0.40
C ASP A 145 -8.22 -19.42 -0.55
N VAL A 146 -7.50 -18.96 0.48
CA VAL A 146 -6.04 -18.79 0.42
C VAL A 146 -5.32 -20.08 0.03
N ALA A 147 -5.82 -21.24 0.46
CA ALA A 147 -5.21 -22.54 0.19
C ALA A 147 -5.33 -22.97 -1.28
N HIS A 148 -6.35 -22.48 -1.98
CA HIS A 148 -6.58 -22.74 -3.40
C HIS A 148 -6.10 -21.59 -4.30
N SER A 149 -5.57 -20.51 -3.71
CA SER A 149 -5.09 -19.36 -4.47
C SER A 149 -3.73 -19.64 -5.14
N PRO A 150 -3.42 -19.00 -6.28
CA PRO A 150 -2.10 -19.09 -6.90
C PRO A 150 -0.93 -18.65 -6.00
N LEU A 151 -1.21 -17.91 -4.92
CA LEU A 151 -0.20 -17.46 -3.96
C LEU A 151 0.01 -18.40 -2.77
N ALA A 152 -0.74 -19.51 -2.67
CA ALA A 152 -0.69 -20.41 -1.51
C ALA A 152 0.74 -20.86 -1.17
N HIS A 153 1.54 -21.22 -2.17
CA HIS A 153 2.94 -21.60 -2.00
C HIS A 153 3.79 -20.46 -1.44
N GLU A 154 3.62 -19.24 -1.95
CA GLU A 154 4.39 -18.08 -1.49
C GLU A 154 4.05 -17.72 -0.03
N PHE A 155 2.79 -17.83 0.39
CA PHE A 155 2.44 -17.64 1.80
C PHE A 155 3.20 -18.60 2.71
N LYS A 156 3.21 -19.90 2.38
CA LYS A 156 3.93 -20.93 3.15
C LYS A 156 5.43 -20.65 3.19
N LYS A 157 6.02 -20.33 2.04
CA LYS A 157 7.44 -19.96 1.91
C LYS A 157 7.83 -18.78 2.80
N HIS A 158 6.91 -17.83 3.01
CA HIS A 158 7.09 -16.66 3.86
C HIS A 158 6.60 -16.85 5.31
N GLY A 159 6.53 -18.10 5.78
CA GLY A 159 6.32 -18.43 7.19
C GLY A 159 4.86 -18.45 7.66
N PHE A 160 3.90 -18.28 6.75
CA PHE A 160 2.51 -18.52 7.10
C PHE A 160 2.25 -20.02 7.27
N GLN A 161 1.51 -20.38 8.32
CA GLN A 161 1.13 -21.74 8.62
C GLN A 161 -0.37 -21.95 8.42
N GLU A 162 -0.77 -23.16 8.05
CA GLU A 162 -2.18 -23.50 7.96
C GLU A 162 -2.83 -23.38 9.34
N PHE A 163 -3.99 -22.72 9.38
CA PHE A 163 -4.74 -22.47 10.59
C PHE A 163 -6.23 -22.55 10.27
N ARG A 164 -7.09 -22.82 11.26
CA ARG A 164 -8.54 -23.01 11.04
C ARG A 164 -9.12 -21.86 10.19
N ASN A 165 -9.45 -22.18 8.94
CA ASN A 165 -9.99 -21.30 7.90
C ASN A 165 -9.03 -20.20 7.38
N GLY A 166 -7.74 -20.51 7.22
CA GLY A 166 -6.80 -19.64 6.51
C GLY A 166 -5.34 -19.90 6.85
N TYR A 167 -4.48 -18.97 6.48
CA TYR A 167 -3.05 -19.00 6.73
C TYR A 167 -2.68 -17.95 7.77
N LEU A 168 -2.00 -18.36 8.83
CA LEU A 168 -1.63 -17.55 9.99
C LEU A 168 -0.13 -17.28 9.99
N LEU A 169 0.24 -16.01 10.05
CA LEU A 169 1.59 -15.55 10.38
C LEU A 169 1.58 -15.00 11.81
N ARG A 170 2.56 -15.43 12.60
CA ARG A 170 2.85 -14.89 13.93
C ARG A 170 4.21 -14.18 13.89
N ALA A 171 4.43 -13.30 14.87
CA ALA A 171 5.76 -12.76 15.10
C ALA A 171 6.78 -13.89 15.22
N ALA A 172 7.97 -13.68 14.65
CA ALA A 172 9.12 -14.51 14.99
C ALA A 172 9.31 -14.44 16.52
N LYS A 173 9.57 -15.59 17.15
CA LYS A 173 10.04 -15.58 18.53
C LYS A 173 11.43 -14.94 18.51
N GLU A 174 11.64 -13.92 19.33
CA GLU A 174 12.99 -13.53 19.71
C GLU A 174 13.50 -14.64 20.64
N ASP A 175 14.57 -15.32 20.22
CA ASP A 175 15.30 -16.30 21.04
C ASP A 175 16.22 -15.59 22.04
#